data_AF-A0A971G9E1-F1
#
_entry.id   AF-A0A971G9E1-F1
#
_cell.length_a   1.000
_cell.length_b   1.000
_cell.length_c   1.000
_cell.angle_alpha   90.00
_cell.angle_beta   90.00
_cell.angle_gamma   90.00
#
_symmetry.space_group_name_H-M   'P 1'
#
loop_
_entity.id
_entity.type
_entity.pdbx_description
1 polymer ?
#
loop_
_entity_poly.entity_id
_entity_poly.type
_entity_poly.pdbx_seq_one_letter_code
_entity_poly.pdbx_strand_id
1 'polypeptide(L)'
;MLKMLKNNEKGFSLVELMVVVVIIGVLVAIAIPVYNITTDRAERGACHANQRMIEGAASQYAMNTGKSINDVNDLNEYFKNGTPTCPSGGTYTYDIEDGKVSCDAPGHYHYSESEEESEEDLSSGGGGG
;
A
#
# COMPACT_ATOMS: atom_id res chain seq x y z
N MET A 1 -63.71 -21.55 10.75
CA MET A 1 -62.59 -22.50 10.99
C MET A 1 -61.33 -21.90 10.40
N LEU A 2 -60.40 -21.39 11.23
CA LEU A 2 -59.07 -20.98 10.76
C LEU A 2 -58.12 -22.18 10.86
N LYS A 3 -57.61 -22.61 9.72
CA LYS A 3 -56.68 -23.73 9.59
C LYS A 3 -55.29 -23.23 9.98
N MET A 4 -54.75 -23.69 11.11
CA MET A 4 -53.40 -23.31 11.55
C MET A 4 -52.36 -23.89 10.59
N LEU A 5 -51.66 -23.01 9.88
CA LEU A 5 -50.47 -23.34 9.11
C LEU A 5 -49.37 -23.67 10.10
N LYS A 6 -49.00 -24.94 10.16
CA LYS A 6 -47.92 -25.44 11.02
C LYS A 6 -46.60 -24.99 10.39
N ASN A 7 -46.05 -23.88 10.87
CA ASN A 7 -44.72 -23.41 10.44
C ASN A 7 -43.69 -24.46 10.84
N ASN A 8 -43.15 -25.16 9.85
CA ASN A 8 -42.07 -26.13 10.02
C ASN A 8 -40.76 -25.34 10.11
N GLU A 9 -40.53 -24.70 11.26
CA GLU A 9 -39.30 -23.94 11.54
C GLU A 9 -38.16 -24.94 11.74
N LYS A 10 -37.45 -25.26 10.64
CA LYS A 10 -36.18 -25.96 10.70
C LYS A 10 -35.13 -24.98 11.24
N GLY A 11 -34.90 -25.03 12.56
CA GLY A 11 -33.81 -24.29 13.20
C GLY A 11 -32.44 -24.79 12.74
N PHE A 12 -31.49 -23.88 12.60
CA PHE A 12 -30.10 -24.17 12.29
C PHE A 12 -29.49 -25.05 13.39
N SER A 13 -28.78 -26.12 13.02
CA SER A 13 -28.11 -26.98 14.01
C SER A 13 -26.89 -26.26 14.58
N LEU A 14 -26.68 -26.36 15.89
CA LEU A 14 -25.45 -25.84 16.52
C LEU A 14 -24.19 -26.48 15.90
N VAL A 15 -24.27 -27.75 15.52
CA VAL A 15 -23.16 -28.46 14.87
C VAL A 15 -22.87 -27.89 13.48
N GLU A 16 -23.91 -27.48 12.75
CA GLU A 16 -23.77 -26.88 11.42
C GLU A 16 -23.04 -25.54 11.51
N LEU A 17 -23.34 -24.74 12.55
CA LEU A 17 -22.60 -23.51 12.84
C LEU A 17 -21.14 -23.78 13.20
N MET A 18 -20.87 -24.82 13.99
CA MET A 18 -19.53 -25.16 14.44
C MET A 18 -18.59 -25.52 13.29
N VAL A 19 -19.06 -26.32 12.33
CA VAL A 19 -18.24 -26.68 11.16
C VAL A 19 -17.92 -25.45 10.32
N VAL A 20 -18.87 -24.53 10.16
CA VAL A 20 -18.69 -23.29 9.38
C VAL A 20 -17.62 -22.39 10.01
N VAL A 21 -17.68 -22.15 11.33
CA VAL A 21 -16.68 -21.29 11.99
C VAL A 21 -15.28 -21.90 11.97
N VAL A 22 -15.16 -23.23 12.00
CA VAL A 22 -13.88 -23.92 11.86
C VAL A 22 -13.28 -23.68 10.48
N ILE A 23 -14.08 -23.82 9.41
CA ILE A 23 -13.61 -23.58 8.05
C ILE A 23 -13.20 -22.11 7.86
N ILE A 24 -14.02 -21.17 8.33
CA ILE A 24 -13.70 -19.73 8.26
C ILE A 24 -12.41 -19.44 9.04
N GLY A 25 -12.21 -20.05 10.21
CA GLY A 25 -11.00 -19.88 11.01
C GLY A 25 -9.72 -20.28 10.26
N VAL A 26 -9.75 -21.41 9.54
CA VAL A 26 -8.62 -21.86 8.72
C VAL A 26 -8.33 -20.90 7.56
N LEU A 27 -9.37 -20.42 6.89
CA LEU A 27 -9.21 -19.46 5.78
C LEU A 27 -8.62 -18.14 6.26
N VAL A 28 -9.12 -17.60 7.37
CA VAL A 28 -8.65 -16.33 7.96
C VAL A 28 -7.19 -16.43 8.41
N ALA A 29 -6.79 -17.58 8.98
CA ALA A 29 -5.41 -17.79 9.42
C ALA A 29 -4.38 -17.65 8.29
N ILE A 30 -4.73 -18.05 7.07
CA ILE A 30 -3.87 -17.90 5.87
C ILE A 30 -4.07 -16.53 5.22
N ALA A 31 -5.30 -16.01 5.19
CA ALA A 31 -5.62 -14.78 4.49
C ALA A 31 -4.97 -13.54 5.09
N ILE A 32 -4.93 -13.41 6.43
CA ILE A 32 -4.36 -12.23 7.12
C ILE A 32 -2.88 -11.99 6.78
N PRO A 33 -1.96 -12.96 6.96
CA PRO A 33 -0.54 -12.72 6.68
C PRO A 33 -0.28 -12.40 5.20
N VAL A 34 -0.97 -13.09 4.29
CA VAL A 34 -0.85 -12.82 2.84
C VAL A 34 -1.33 -11.42 2.51
N TYR A 35 -2.50 -11.03 3.03
CA TYR A 35 -3.05 -9.69 2.82
C TYR A 35 -2.09 -8.59 3.28
N ASN A 36 -1.52 -8.72 4.47
CA ASN A 36 -0.59 -7.73 5.03
C ASN A 36 0.69 -7.59 4.16
N ILE A 37 1.26 -8.69 3.67
CA ILE A 37 2.45 -8.64 2.81
C ILE A 37 2.11 -8.00 1.45
N THR A 38 0.95 -8.34 0.88
CA THR A 38 0.56 -7.81 -0.44
C THR A 38 0.25 -6.31 -0.38
N THR A 39 -0.34 -5.84 0.71
CA THR A 39 -0.65 -4.43 0.93
C THR A 39 0.62 -3.62 1.14
N ASP A 40 1.52 -4.08 2.02
CA ASP A 40 2.82 -3.43 2.24
C ASP A 40 3.65 -3.30 0.94
N ARG A 41 3.71 -4.36 0.12
CA ARG A 41 4.37 -4.31 -1.20
C ARG A 41 3.71 -3.30 -2.16
N ALA A 42 2.39 -3.25 -2.18
CA ALA A 42 1.65 -2.30 -3.02
C ALA A 42 1.88 -0.85 -2.56
N GLU A 43 1.91 -0.62 -1.25
CA GLU A 43 2.18 0.68 -0.64
C GLU A 43 3.61 1.15 -0.95
N ARG A 44 4.62 0.28 -0.86
CA ARG A 44 6.00 0.58 -1.26
C ARG A 44 6.10 0.92 -2.74
N GLY A 45 5.51 0.10 -3.61
CA GLY A 45 5.48 0.36 -5.05
C GLY A 45 4.83 1.69 -5.42
N ALA A 46 3.70 2.02 -4.78
CA ALA A 46 3.03 3.30 -4.95
C ALA A 46 3.87 4.48 -4.41
N CYS A 47 4.54 4.29 -3.28
CA CYS A 47 5.45 5.29 -2.72
C CYS A 47 6.60 5.61 -3.68
N HIS A 48 7.23 4.60 -4.27
CA HIS A 48 8.27 4.81 -5.28
C HIS A 48 7.76 5.50 -6.55
N ALA A 49 6.56 5.14 -7.02
CA ALA A 49 5.95 5.83 -8.15
C ALA A 49 5.72 7.32 -7.84
N ASN A 50 5.25 7.65 -6.63
CA ASN A 50 5.09 9.02 -6.17
C ASN A 50 6.42 9.78 -6.11
N GLN A 51 7.49 9.18 -5.59
CA GLN A 51 8.84 9.80 -5.56
C GLN A 51 9.27 10.22 -6.98
N ARG A 52 9.17 9.31 -7.96
CA ARG A 52 9.51 9.63 -9.36
C ARG A 52 8.63 10.72 -9.97
N MET A 53 7.34 10.74 -9.62
CA MET A 53 6.44 11.81 -10.07
C MET A 53 6.84 13.18 -9.49
N ILE A 54 7.24 13.22 -8.21
CA ILE A 54 7.72 14.44 -7.54
C ILE A 54 9.04 14.89 -8.17
N GLU A 55 9.99 13.98 -8.39
CA GLU A 55 11.27 14.30 -9.07
C GLU A 55 11.05 14.82 -10.49
N GLY A 56 10.15 14.20 -11.24
CA GLY A 56 9.74 14.66 -12.57
C GLY A 56 9.14 16.07 -12.51
N ALA A 57 8.26 16.33 -11.54
CA ALA A 57 7.68 17.65 -11.34
C ALA A 57 8.74 18.69 -10.91
N ALA A 58 9.70 18.31 -10.06
CA ALA A 58 10.85 19.15 -9.69
C ALA A 58 11.69 19.52 -10.92
N SER A 59 11.96 18.55 -11.80
CA SER A 59 12.69 18.80 -13.05
C SER A 59 11.93 19.75 -13.97
N GLN A 60 10.60 19.60 -14.07
CA GLN A 60 9.76 20.47 -14.88
C GLN A 60 9.68 21.89 -14.29
N TYR A 61 9.62 22.01 -12.96
CA TYR A 61 9.68 23.28 -12.26
C TYR A 61 10.98 24.03 -12.55
N ALA A 62 12.12 23.32 -12.49
CA ALA A 62 13.42 23.88 -12.80
C ALA A 62 13.53 24.35 -14.25
N MET A 63 12.97 23.59 -15.20
CA MET A 63 12.92 23.99 -16.61
C MET A 63 12.08 25.25 -16.85
N ASN A 64 10.98 25.44 -16.12
CA ASN A 64 10.07 26.56 -16.31
C ASN A 64 10.58 27.84 -15.61
N THR A 65 11.09 27.70 -14.39
CA THR A 65 11.46 28.85 -13.53
C THR A 65 12.95 29.18 -13.54
N GLY A 66 13.79 28.25 -14.01
CA GLY A 66 15.25 28.33 -13.88
C GLY A 66 15.76 28.16 -12.44
N LYS A 67 14.93 27.68 -11.50
CA LYS A 67 15.26 27.49 -10.09
C LYS A 67 14.95 26.06 -9.63
N SER A 68 15.76 25.52 -8.73
CA SER A 68 15.40 24.29 -8.01
C SER A 68 14.32 24.58 -6.96
N ILE A 69 13.50 23.57 -6.66
CA ILE A 69 12.60 23.61 -5.50
C ILE A 69 13.41 23.51 -4.21
N ASN A 70 12.86 24.02 -3.11
CA ASN A 70 13.43 23.84 -1.77
C ASN A 70 12.65 22.80 -0.97
N ASP A 71 11.37 22.64 -1.28
CA ASP A 71 10.47 21.71 -0.61
C ASP A 71 9.52 21.07 -1.63
N VAL A 72 9.06 19.85 -1.35
CA VAL A 72 8.10 19.16 -2.23
C VAL A 72 6.81 19.98 -2.41
N ASN A 73 6.41 20.77 -1.41
CA ASN A 73 5.23 21.63 -1.45
C ASN A 73 5.32 22.76 -2.50
N ASP A 74 6.52 23.11 -2.97
CA ASP A 74 6.70 24.05 -4.08
C ASP A 74 6.06 23.51 -5.39
N LEU A 75 5.80 22.21 -5.45
CA LEU A 75 5.21 21.52 -6.59
C LEU A 75 3.69 21.34 -6.52
N ASN A 76 3.01 21.92 -5.52
CA ASN A 76 1.56 21.74 -5.36
C ASN A 76 0.75 22.08 -6.63
N GLU A 77 1.19 23.04 -7.43
CA GLU A 77 0.53 23.42 -8.69
C GLU A 77 0.72 22.40 -9.83
N TYR A 78 1.74 21.54 -9.73
CA TYR A 78 2.03 20.49 -10.72
C TYR A 78 1.18 19.25 -10.51
N PHE A 79 0.45 19.17 -9.40
CA PHE A 79 -0.41 18.05 -9.05
C PHE A 79 -1.87 18.52 -8.86
N LYS A 80 -2.81 17.82 -9.50
CA LYS A 80 -4.24 18.21 -9.46
C LYS A 80 -4.83 18.29 -8.05
N ASN A 81 -4.30 17.52 -7.11
CA ASN A 81 -4.79 17.42 -5.73
C ASN A 81 -3.72 17.80 -4.70
N GLY A 82 -2.75 18.63 -5.09
CA GLY A 82 -1.54 18.87 -4.29
C GLY A 82 -0.55 17.71 -4.36
N THR A 83 0.60 17.88 -3.72
CA THR A 83 1.67 16.89 -3.73
C THR A 83 1.18 15.55 -3.19
N PRO A 84 1.49 14.43 -3.88
CA PRO A 84 1.06 13.12 -3.41
C PRO A 84 1.66 12.82 -2.04
N THR A 85 0.92 12.09 -1.20
CA THR A 85 1.38 11.61 0.11
C THR A 85 1.72 10.11 0.04
N CYS A 86 2.56 9.63 0.94
CA CYS A 86 2.87 8.21 1.01
C CYS A 86 1.62 7.44 1.47
N PRO A 87 1.22 6.35 0.78
CA PRO A 87 0.10 5.51 1.21
C PRO A 87 0.25 4.95 2.63
N SER A 88 1.49 4.71 3.06
CA SER A 88 1.83 4.21 4.40
C SER A 88 1.89 5.31 5.48
N GLY A 89 1.57 6.56 5.11
CA GLY A 89 1.51 7.70 6.05
C GLY A 89 2.82 8.48 6.22
N GLY A 90 3.85 8.20 5.43
CA GLY A 90 5.08 9.00 5.39
C GLY A 90 4.96 10.33 4.63
N THR A 91 5.93 11.20 4.87
CA THR A 91 6.15 12.49 4.22
C THR A 91 7.32 12.40 3.25
N TYR A 92 7.20 13.09 2.10
CA TYR A 92 8.27 13.18 1.13
C TYR A 92 9.20 14.36 1.42
N THR A 93 10.51 14.14 1.39
CA THR A 93 11.53 15.18 1.54
C THR A 93 12.37 15.24 0.28
N TYR A 94 12.62 16.45 -0.22
CA TYR A 94 13.45 16.69 -1.40
C TYR A 94 14.88 17.04 -0.98
N ASP A 95 15.85 16.34 -1.55
CA ASP A 95 17.27 16.66 -1.43
C ASP A 95 17.67 17.58 -2.61
N ILE A 96 18.13 18.79 -2.28
CA ILE A 96 18.45 19.83 -3.27
C ILE A 96 19.80 19.56 -3.95
N GLU A 97 20.70 18.84 -3.28
CA GLU A 97 22.05 18.56 -3.79
C GLU A 97 21.99 17.42 -4.82
N ASP A 98 21.24 16.35 -4.50
CA ASP A 98 21.12 15.18 -5.36
C ASP A 98 19.89 15.23 -6.29
N GLY A 99 18.96 16.14 -6.04
CA GLY A 99 17.70 16.25 -6.78
C GLY A 99 16.75 15.08 -6.57
N LYS A 100 16.88 14.37 -5.45
CA LYS A 100 16.20 13.11 -5.12
C LYS A 100 15.08 13.32 -4.11
N VAL A 101 14.05 12.47 -4.16
CA VAL A 101 12.95 12.47 -3.18
C VAL A 101 13.02 11.24 -2.29
N SER A 102 13.12 11.45 -0.98
CA SER A 102 13.08 10.41 0.05
C SER A 102 11.73 10.37 0.77
N CYS A 103 11.42 9.24 1.40
CA CYS A 103 10.23 9.05 2.24
C CYS A 103 10.67 8.57 3.62
N ASP A 104 10.03 9.05 4.69
CA ASP A 104 10.34 8.70 6.08
C ASP A 104 9.51 7.53 6.63
N ALA A 105 8.59 6.97 5.83
CA ALA A 105 7.80 5.82 6.25
C ALA A 105 8.69 4.59 6.52
N PRO A 106 8.42 3.81 7.60
CA PRO A 106 9.22 2.63 7.92
C PRO A 106 9.27 1.62 6.77
N GLY A 107 10.48 1.25 6.31
CA GLY A 107 10.65 0.31 5.20
C GLY A 107 10.45 0.92 3.81
N HIS A 108 10.23 2.23 3.70
CA HIS A 108 10.25 2.97 2.45
C HIS A 108 11.58 3.70 2.33
N TYR A 109 12.32 3.44 1.27
CA TYR A 109 13.59 4.10 0.98
C TYR A 109 13.52 4.87 -0.34
N HIS A 110 14.59 5.59 -0.68
CA HIS A 110 14.66 6.34 -1.91
C HIS A 110 14.77 5.41 -3.13
N TYR A 111 14.05 5.72 -4.20
CA TYR A 111 13.92 4.86 -5.37
C TYR A 111 15.27 4.41 -6.00
N SER A 112 16.34 5.20 -5.97
CA SER A 112 17.61 4.80 -6.61
C SER A 112 18.33 3.63 -5.95
N GLU A 113 18.07 3.32 -4.67
CA GLU A 113 18.60 2.12 -4.02
C GLU A 113 17.82 0.84 -4.38
N SER A 114 16.66 0.95 -5.08
CA SER A 114 15.78 -0.20 -5.34
C SER A 114 16.15 -1.03 -6.58
N GLU A 115 17.08 -0.55 -7.41
CA GLU A 115 17.52 -1.30 -8.59
C GLU A 115 18.41 -2.51 -8.21
N GLU A 116 19.08 -2.47 -7.04
CA GLU A 116 19.89 -3.61 -6.54
C GLU A 116 19.06 -4.64 -5.76
N GLU A 117 17.94 -4.26 -5.15
CA GLU A 117 17.16 -5.15 -4.27
C GLU A 117 16.08 -5.97 -5.00
N SER A 118 15.79 -5.63 -6.27
CA SER A 118 14.76 -6.30 -7.08
C SER A 118 15.08 -7.77 -7.44
N GLU A 119 16.33 -8.21 -7.28
CA GLU A 119 16.72 -9.61 -7.46
C GLU A 119 16.63 -10.45 -6.16
N GLU A 120 16.64 -9.83 -4.97
CA GLU A 120 16.62 -10.55 -3.69
C GLU A 120 15.20 -10.85 -3.16
N ASP A 121 14.22 -10.01 -3.49
CA ASP A 121 12.82 -10.20 -3.07
C ASP A 121 12.07 -11.29 -3.86
N LEU A 122 12.58 -11.68 -5.03
CA LEU A 122 12.11 -12.85 -5.78
C LEU A 122 12.63 -14.18 -5.18
N SER A 123 13.66 -14.13 -4.33
CA SER A 123 14.27 -15.32 -3.70
C SER A 123 13.78 -15.55 -2.25
N SER A 124 13.42 -14.50 -1.51
CA SER A 124 13.15 -14.61 -0.07
C SER A 124 11.70 -14.94 0.32
N GLY A 125 10.83 -15.24 -0.65
CA GLY A 125 9.50 -15.82 -0.39
C GLY A 125 9.49 -17.35 -0.21
N GLY A 126 10.65 -18.01 -0.30
CA GLY A 126 10.80 -19.43 -0.04
C GLY A 126 11.44 -19.69 1.31
N GLY A 127 10.65 -19.95 2.35
CA GLY A 127 11.24 -20.38 3.62
C GLY A 127 10.31 -20.31 4.83
N GLY A 128 9.41 -21.29 4.96
CA GLY A 128 8.71 -21.58 6.20
C GLY A 128 8.07 -22.96 6.10
N GLY A 129 8.82 -23.98 6.52
CA GLY A 129 8.34 -25.36 6.66
C GLY A 129 7.38 -25.55 7.83
#